data_AF-A0A7K0N8A9-F1
#
_entry.id   AF-A0A7K0N8A9-F1
#
_cell.length_a   1.000
_cell.length_b   1.000
_cell.length_c   1.000
_cell.angle_alpha   90.00
_cell.angle_beta   90.00
_cell.angle_gamma   90.00
#
_symmetry.space_group_name_H-M   'P 1'
#
loop_
_entity.id
_entity.type
_entity.pdbx_description
1 polymer ?
#
loop_
_entity_poly.entity_id
_entity_poly.type
_entity_poly.pdbx_seq_one_letter_code
_entity_poly.pdbx_strand_id
1 'polypeptide(L)'
;MASRKDKYVHSDVLLLGAPVAKEAPLTTELASPPASVTVVSAGFRSRVARLAGIQRRAHPELEPLFRTLRQYHPKSDVRIVERAYEMAEYLHRDQTRMSGEMYITHPLAVATILADLGMTAPTL
;
A
#
# COMPACT_ATOMS: atom_id res chain seq x y z
N MET A 1 -4.42 -48.08 11.77
CA MET A 1 -4.22 -47.36 10.49
C MET A 1 -3.71 -45.97 10.81
N ALA A 2 -2.50 -45.69 10.36
CA ALA A 2 -1.63 -44.61 10.83
C ALA A 2 -1.83 -43.29 10.06
N SER A 3 -1.19 -42.24 10.59
CA SER A 3 -0.74 -41.04 9.88
C SER A 3 -1.80 -39.93 9.77
N ARG A 4 -1.56 -38.69 10.19
CA ARG A 4 -0.35 -37.90 9.97
C ARG A 4 -0.31 -36.71 10.95
N LYS A 5 0.48 -36.84 12.02
CA LYS A 5 1.05 -35.69 12.74
C LYS A 5 2.42 -35.38 12.13
N ASP A 6 2.85 -34.14 12.30
CA ASP A 6 4.24 -33.69 12.18
C ASP A 6 4.81 -33.61 10.76
N LYS A 7 4.61 -32.48 10.08
CA LYS A 7 5.61 -31.94 9.12
C LYS A 7 5.45 -30.42 9.04
N TYR A 8 6.16 -29.67 9.88
CA TYR A 8 6.81 -28.40 9.49
C TYR A 8 7.71 -27.91 10.63
N VAL A 9 8.86 -28.56 10.79
CA VAL A 9 9.99 -28.00 11.55
C VAL A 9 11.28 -28.42 10.84
N HIS A 10 12.13 -27.42 10.60
CA HIS A 10 13.50 -27.48 10.05
C HIS A 10 13.57 -27.85 8.56
N SER A 11 14.37 -27.23 7.71
CA SER A 11 15.52 -26.33 7.85
C SER A 11 16.02 -26.18 6.42
N ASP A 12 16.35 -24.98 5.94
CA ASP A 12 17.42 -24.80 4.96
C ASP A 12 17.78 -23.32 4.87
N VAL A 13 18.68 -22.94 5.77
CA VAL A 13 19.67 -21.90 5.54
C VAL A 13 20.53 -22.39 4.37
N LEU A 14 20.35 -21.80 3.19
CA LEU A 14 21.34 -21.83 2.12
C LEU A 14 21.70 -20.41 1.71
N LEU A 15 22.79 -19.99 2.35
CA LEU A 15 23.68 -18.91 1.97
C LEU A 15 24.30 -19.24 0.60
N LEU A 16 23.95 -18.49 -0.44
CA LEU A 16 24.72 -18.47 -1.69
C LEU A 16 24.86 -17.02 -2.15
N GLY A 17 25.99 -16.43 -1.77
CA GLY A 17 26.47 -15.18 -2.33
C GLY A 17 26.83 -15.37 -3.80
N ALA A 18 26.47 -14.36 -4.60
CA ALA A 18 26.94 -14.19 -5.97
C ALA A 18 27.44 -12.73 -6.14
N PRO A 19 28.49 -12.53 -6.95
CA PRO A 19 29.48 -11.46 -6.73
C PRO A 19 29.12 -10.09 -7.31
N VAL A 20 29.62 -9.07 -6.60
CA VAL A 20 29.78 -7.67 -6.99
C VAL A 20 30.40 -7.54 -8.38
N ALA A 21 29.64 -6.99 -9.33
CA ALA A 21 30.12 -6.62 -10.64
C ALA A 21 30.76 -5.22 -10.60
N LYS A 22 32.09 -5.23 -10.47
CA LYS A 22 33.10 -4.37 -11.12
C LYS A 22 32.61 -3.07 -11.77
N GLU A 23 32.99 -1.95 -11.15
CA GLU A 23 33.06 -0.62 -11.75
C GLU A 23 34.09 -0.58 -12.89
N ALA A 24 33.79 0.17 -13.96
CA ALA A 24 34.74 0.60 -14.97
C ALA A 24 34.48 2.08 -15.34
N PRO A 25 35.52 2.88 -15.63
CA PRO A 25 35.49 4.32 -15.43
C PRO A 25 35.23 5.15 -16.70
N LEU A 26 34.83 6.40 -16.43
CA LEU A 26 34.92 7.66 -17.19
C LEU A 26 35.21 7.59 -18.69
N THR A 27 34.25 8.06 -19.48
CA THR A 27 34.54 8.87 -20.67
C THR A 27 33.85 10.23 -20.52
N THR A 28 34.68 11.25 -20.44
CA THR A 28 34.32 12.65 -20.60
C THR A 28 34.07 12.90 -22.08
N GLU A 29 32.89 13.38 -22.47
CA GLU A 29 32.76 14.15 -23.70
C GLU A 29 31.80 15.32 -23.50
N LEU A 30 32.39 16.51 -23.56
CA LEU A 30 31.74 17.82 -23.59
C LEU A 30 31.10 18.00 -24.98
N ALA A 31 29.78 18.14 -25.06
CA ALA A 31 29.14 18.73 -26.22
C ALA A 31 27.93 19.57 -25.79
N SER A 32 27.99 20.86 -26.14
CA SER A 32 27.05 21.93 -25.80
C SER A 32 25.64 21.74 -26.39
N PRO A 33 24.62 22.45 -25.85
CA PRO A 33 23.20 22.24 -26.17
C PRO A 33 22.76 22.96 -27.46
N PRO A 34 21.91 22.35 -28.30
CA PRO A 34 21.08 23.11 -29.21
C PRO A 34 19.74 23.48 -28.56
N ALA A 35 19.52 24.80 -28.50
CA ALA A 35 18.26 25.51 -28.68
C ALA A 35 17.03 25.14 -27.81
N SER A 36 16.68 26.10 -26.96
CA SER A 36 15.40 26.25 -26.26
C SER A 36 14.22 26.22 -27.24
N VAL A 37 13.51 25.10 -27.30
CA VAL A 37 12.19 25.06 -27.98
C VAL A 37 11.13 25.49 -26.97
N THR A 38 10.61 26.70 -27.16
CA THR A 38 9.48 27.22 -26.41
C THR A 38 8.21 26.46 -26.82
N VAL A 39 7.75 25.53 -26.00
CA VAL A 39 6.43 24.92 -26.16
C VAL A 39 5.39 25.87 -25.58
N VAL A 40 4.68 26.59 -26.45
CA VAL A 40 3.51 27.38 -26.04
C VAL A 40 2.36 26.43 -25.74
N SER A 41 2.11 26.16 -24.46
CA SER A 41 0.93 25.43 -24.02
C SER A 41 -0.29 26.36 -24.01
N ALA A 42 -0.87 26.56 -25.19
CA ALA A 42 -2.19 27.18 -25.33
C ALA A 42 -3.21 26.32 -24.58
N GLY A 43 -3.76 26.88 -23.50
CA GLY A 43 -4.72 26.22 -22.63
C GLY A 43 -5.98 25.80 -23.39
N PHE A 44 -6.24 24.49 -23.43
CA PHE A 44 -7.51 23.93 -23.92
C PHE A 44 -8.08 22.90 -22.93
N ARG A 45 -8.23 23.24 -21.65
CA ARG A 45 -8.83 22.29 -20.68
C ARG A 45 -9.70 22.96 -19.64
N SER A 46 -10.85 23.46 -20.05
CA SER A 46 -11.86 23.95 -19.10
C SER A 46 -13.29 23.55 -19.45
N ARG A 47 -13.49 22.36 -20.05
CA ARG A 47 -14.84 21.73 -20.20
C ARG A 47 -14.85 20.19 -20.16
N VAL A 48 -14.06 19.55 -19.29
CA VAL A 48 -14.10 18.07 -19.08
C VAL A 48 -14.30 17.66 -17.61
N ALA A 49 -14.54 18.61 -16.69
CA ALA A 49 -14.68 18.29 -15.27
C ALA A 49 -16.02 17.62 -14.88
N ARG A 50 -16.97 17.43 -15.81
CA ARG A 50 -18.30 16.83 -15.53
C ARG A 50 -18.53 15.42 -16.09
N LEU A 51 -17.52 14.82 -16.73
CA LEU A 51 -17.57 13.42 -17.20
C LEU A 51 -16.62 12.49 -16.41
N ALA A 52 -16.01 12.98 -15.34
CA ALA A 52 -15.14 12.20 -14.46
C ALA A 52 -15.93 11.72 -13.24
N GLY A 53 -16.92 10.86 -13.48
CA GLY A 53 -17.71 10.20 -12.43
C GLY A 53 -16.94 9.13 -11.67
N ILE A 54 -15.72 9.43 -11.20
CA ILE A 54 -14.99 8.55 -10.29
C ILE A 54 -15.60 8.78 -8.90
N GLN A 55 -16.73 8.12 -8.64
CA GLN A 55 -17.24 7.98 -7.28
C GLN A 55 -16.21 7.12 -6.53
N ARG A 56 -15.39 7.75 -5.68
CA ARG A 56 -14.59 6.99 -4.72
C ARG A 56 -15.57 6.27 -3.80
N ARG A 57 -15.40 4.96 -3.61
CA ARG A 57 -16.20 4.21 -2.66
C ARG A 57 -15.93 4.80 -1.28
N ALA A 58 -16.98 5.24 -0.60
CA ALA A 58 -16.87 5.65 0.79
C ALA A 58 -16.94 4.40 1.66
N HIS A 59 -15.98 4.25 2.55
CA HIS A 59 -15.83 3.13 3.50
C HIS A 59 -16.23 3.60 4.91
N PRO A 60 -17.53 3.63 5.25
CA PRO A 60 -17.99 4.17 6.54
C PRO A 60 -17.43 3.42 7.76
N GLU A 61 -17.13 2.14 7.62
CA GLU A 61 -16.48 1.31 8.63
C GLU A 61 -15.05 1.75 9.00
N LEU A 62 -14.39 2.56 8.17
CA LEU A 62 -13.07 3.13 8.49
C LEU A 62 -13.15 4.37 9.38
N GLU A 63 -14.32 5.00 9.54
CA GLU A 63 -14.43 6.25 10.28
C GLU A 63 -13.98 6.13 11.76
N PRO A 64 -14.30 5.06 12.50
CA PRO A 64 -13.77 4.87 13.85
C PRO A 64 -12.23 4.85 13.89
N LEU A 65 -11.61 4.12 12.95
CA LEU A 65 -10.16 4.02 12.81
C LEU A 65 -9.55 5.39 12.47
N PHE A 66 -10.11 6.11 11.50
CA PHE A 66 -9.63 7.43 11.10
C PHE A 66 -9.78 8.47 12.19
N ARG A 67 -10.83 8.39 13.02
CA ARG A 67 -10.99 9.27 14.18
C ARG A 67 -9.84 9.07 15.17
N THR A 68 -9.57 7.83 15.59
CA THR A 68 -8.47 7.52 16.52
C THR A 68 -7.11 7.90 15.91
N LEU A 69 -6.88 7.55 14.64
CA LEU A 69 -5.62 7.89 13.97
C LEU A 69 -5.38 9.40 13.91
N ARG A 70 -6.41 10.21 13.63
CA ARG A 70 -6.30 11.67 13.61
C ARG A 70 -6.09 12.26 15.01
N GLN A 71 -6.61 11.62 16.05
CA GLN A 71 -6.42 12.04 17.43
C GLN A 71 -4.96 11.91 17.87
N TYR A 72 -4.31 10.77 17.59
CA TYR A 72 -2.91 10.56 17.95
C TYR A 72 -1.92 11.15 16.93
N HIS A 73 -2.27 11.10 15.64
CA HIS A 73 -1.39 11.47 14.53
C HIS A 73 -2.10 12.44 13.55
N PRO A 74 -2.31 13.71 13.92
CA PRO A 74 -3.09 14.66 13.12
C PRO A 74 -2.50 14.99 11.74
N LYS A 75 -1.21 14.69 11.52
CA LYS A 75 -0.52 14.88 10.24
C LYS A 75 -0.46 13.61 9.38
N SER A 76 -1.06 12.51 9.84
CA SER A 76 -1.02 11.22 9.15
C SER A 76 -1.83 11.24 7.84
N ASP A 77 -1.31 10.61 6.80
CA ASP A 77 -2.04 10.44 5.54
C ASP A 77 -2.98 9.22 5.61
N VAL A 78 -4.25 9.48 5.91
CA VAL A 78 -5.30 8.45 6.01
C VAL A 78 -5.51 7.68 4.70
N ARG A 79 -5.10 8.23 3.55
CA ARG A 79 -5.24 7.57 2.24
C ARG A 79 -4.38 6.32 2.12
N ILE A 80 -3.30 6.22 2.89
CA ILE A 80 -2.48 5.00 2.93
C ILE A 80 -3.29 3.85 3.52
N VAL A 81 -3.95 4.11 4.65
CA VAL A 81 -4.78 3.15 5.37
C VAL A 81 -6.01 2.78 4.54
N GLU A 82 -6.66 3.76 3.89
CA GLU A 82 -7.79 3.51 2.98
C GLU A 82 -7.42 2.54 1.86
N ARG A 83 -6.29 2.78 1.17
CA ARG A 83 -5.81 1.87 0.11
C ARG A 83 -5.43 0.49 0.64
N ALA A 84 -4.84 0.42 1.84
CA ALA A 84 -4.51 -0.85 2.47
C ALA A 84 -5.78 -1.65 2.79
N TYR A 85 -6.83 -0.98 3.28
CA TYR A 85 -8.14 -1.57 3.51
C TYR A 85 -8.75 -2.11 2.22
N GLU A 86 -8.79 -1.32 1.13
CA GLU A 86 -9.32 -1.77 -0.16
C GLU A 86 -8.60 -3.02 -0.70
N MET A 87 -7.28 -3.07 -0.53
CA MET A 87 -6.49 -4.25 -0.90
C MET A 87 -6.85 -5.46 -0.03
N ALA A 88 -6.91 -5.29 1.28
CA ALA A 88 -7.29 -6.36 2.21
C ALA A 88 -8.72 -6.86 1.94
N GLU A 89 -9.68 -5.95 1.74
CA GLU A 89 -11.06 -6.27 1.40
C GLU A 89 -11.11 -7.11 0.12
N TYR A 90 -10.41 -6.67 -0.92
CA TYR A 90 -10.35 -7.38 -2.19
C TYR A 90 -9.76 -8.79 -2.04
N LEU A 91 -8.64 -8.94 -1.33
CA LEU A 91 -7.97 -10.23 -1.13
C LEU A 91 -8.77 -11.19 -0.24
N HIS A 92 -9.58 -10.65 0.66
CA HIS A 92 -10.40 -11.41 1.60
C HIS A 92 -11.88 -11.54 1.20
N ARG A 93 -12.29 -11.04 0.02
CA ARG A 93 -13.70 -10.98 -0.41
C ARG A 93 -14.42 -12.34 -0.42
N ASP A 94 -13.68 -13.42 -0.68
CA ASP A 94 -14.19 -14.79 -0.80
C ASP A 94 -13.84 -15.65 0.45
N GLN A 95 -13.39 -15.01 1.53
CA GLN A 95 -12.94 -15.67 2.75
C GLN A 95 -13.86 -15.35 3.92
N THR A 96 -14.20 -16.37 4.71
CA THR A 96 -14.99 -16.24 5.94
C THR A 96 -14.24 -16.81 7.14
N ARG A 97 -14.46 -16.25 8.32
CA ARG A 97 -13.91 -16.77 9.57
C ARG A 97 -14.74 -17.97 10.06
N MET A 98 -14.22 -18.70 11.04
CA MET A 98 -14.96 -19.78 11.72
C MET A 98 -16.28 -19.30 12.35
N SER A 99 -16.37 -18.02 12.71
CA SER A 99 -17.62 -17.39 13.21
C SER A 99 -18.69 -17.19 12.13
N GLY A 100 -18.35 -17.32 10.85
CA GLY A 100 -19.24 -17.04 9.72
C GLY A 100 -19.17 -15.60 9.19
N GLU A 101 -18.45 -14.70 9.86
CA GLU A 101 -18.24 -13.32 9.37
C GLU A 101 -17.25 -13.27 8.20
N MET A 102 -17.37 -12.24 7.36
CA MET A 102 -16.37 -11.93 6.34
C MET A 102 -14.99 -11.73 6.96
N TYR A 103 -13.94 -12.24 6.34
CA TYR A 103 -12.61 -12.23 6.93
C TYR A 103 -12.06 -10.81 7.16
N ILE A 104 -12.47 -9.83 6.34
CA ILE A 104 -12.07 -8.42 6.44
C ILE A 104 -12.40 -7.78 7.80
N THR A 105 -13.40 -8.29 8.54
CA THR A 105 -13.76 -7.74 9.86
C THR A 105 -12.60 -7.85 10.85
N HIS A 106 -11.79 -8.90 10.74
CA HIS A 106 -10.70 -9.14 11.67
C HIS A 106 -9.50 -8.20 11.48
N PRO A 107 -8.90 -8.06 10.28
CA PRO A 107 -7.85 -7.07 10.03
C PRO A 107 -8.28 -5.64 10.39
N LEU A 108 -9.52 -5.25 10.11
CA LEU A 108 -10.04 -3.93 10.49
C LEU A 108 -10.08 -3.73 12.01
N ALA A 109 -10.53 -4.74 12.75
CA ALA A 109 -10.53 -4.70 14.22
C ALA A 109 -9.11 -4.61 14.78
N VAL A 110 -8.15 -5.35 14.22
CA VAL A 110 -6.74 -5.29 14.61
C VAL A 110 -6.16 -3.89 14.37
N ALA A 111 -6.39 -3.30 13.19
CA ALA A 111 -5.94 -1.94 12.89
C ALA A 111 -6.56 -0.91 13.85
N THR A 112 -7.84 -1.08 14.23
CA THR A 112 -8.51 -0.21 15.21
C THR A 112 -7.83 -0.27 16.58
N ILE A 113 -7.54 -1.48 17.07
CA ILE A 113 -6.81 -1.67 18.34
C ILE A 113 -5.41 -1.04 18.27
N LEU A 114 -4.68 -1.24 17.17
CA LEU A 114 -3.35 -0.64 16.99
C LEU A 114 -3.41 0.89 16.97
N ALA A 115 -4.42 1.48 16.33
CA ALA A 115 -4.61 2.92 16.36
C ALA A 115 -4.92 3.43 17.77
N ASP A 116 -5.73 2.69 18.55
CA ASP A 116 -6.04 3.03 19.95
C ASP A 116 -4.79 2.96 20.85
N LEU A 117 -3.82 2.11 20.49
CA LEU A 117 -2.50 2.06 21.12
C LEU A 117 -1.55 3.17 20.64
N GLY A 118 -2.00 4.05 19.74
CA GLY A 118 -1.20 5.16 19.21
C GLY A 118 -0.26 4.77 18.08
N MET A 119 -0.49 3.66 17.37
CA MET A 119 0.33 3.27 16.21
C MET A 119 0.10 4.18 15.00
N THR A 120 1.11 4.27 14.14
CA THR A 120 1.13 5.13 12.94
C THR A 120 0.60 4.42 11.70
N ALA A 121 0.15 5.17 10.69
CA ALA A 121 -0.42 4.64 9.44
C ALA A 121 0.38 3.52 8.74
N PRO A 122 1.72 3.49 8.69
CA PRO A 122 2.46 2.37 8.08
C PRO A 122 2.33 1.03 8.82
N THR A 123 1.94 1.06 10.10
CA THR A 123 1.71 -0.12 10.94
C THR A 123 0.27 -0.62 10.86
N LEU A 124 -0.65 0.26 10.46
CA LEU A 124 -2.09 0.00 10.33
C LEU A 124 -2.40 -0.58 8.94
#